data_AF-A0A6F8Z0P0-F1
#
_entry.id   AF-A0A6F8Z0P0-F1
#
_cell.length_a   1.000
_cell.length_b   1.000
_cell.length_c   1.000
_cell.angle_alpha   90.00
_cell.angle_beta   90.00
_cell.angle_gamma   90.00
#
_symmetry.space_group_name_H-M   'P 1'
#
loop_
_entity.id
_entity.type
_entity.pdbx_description
1 polymer ?
#
loop_
_entity_poly.entity_id
_entity_poly.type
_entity_poly.pdbx_seq_one_letter_code
_entity_poly.pdbx_strand_id
1 'polypeptide(L)'
;MTGPATVYTPLLVERVALRGAGAGLRVTRTGMGPRRAKAARSATGPVLVAGVGGGLAPGLAAGDLVVASEVGGEMGGDGVVVSPSAPLLAGALRRLGLRAHVGPVLSTRRLWKGAADAAAVDMESAWLAPDPGTPFAVVRAVVDTPDHPLWSFRTPARGVRALRALRRAVPALRWWAAATGARQVLLADPRPFHPGECDLVLVAGRSDAGRLVEVAGREGVPAYQVDDVGQVDLRWLAGAARLGVVTAETPSPPLVGDLVHCLSGLGPVTVRSPLPREVT
;
A
#
# COMPACT_ATOMS: atom_id res chain seq x y z
N MET A 1 -16.29 11.23 5.88
CA MET A 1 -16.01 10.36 4.72
C MET A 1 -14.81 10.94 3.99
N THR A 2 -13.73 10.17 3.84
CA THR A 2 -12.59 10.51 2.99
C THR A 2 -13.07 10.62 1.53
N GLY A 3 -12.69 11.70 0.83
CA GLY A 3 -13.00 11.85 -0.59
C GLY A 3 -12.36 10.74 -1.43
N PRO A 4 -12.75 10.57 -2.71
CA PRO A 4 -12.18 9.53 -3.56
C PRO A 4 -10.67 9.71 -3.70
N ALA A 5 -9.91 8.61 -3.61
CA ALA A 5 -8.47 8.65 -3.80
C ALA A 5 -8.14 9.06 -5.24
N THR A 6 -7.14 9.92 -5.42
CA THR A 6 -6.66 10.31 -6.73
C THR A 6 -5.60 9.33 -7.20
N VAL A 7 -5.81 8.73 -8.37
CA VAL A 7 -4.86 7.83 -9.01
C VAL A 7 -4.18 8.55 -10.18
N TYR A 8 -2.90 8.85 -10.05
CA TYR A 8 -2.13 9.43 -11.13
C TYR A 8 -1.58 8.36 -12.06
N THR A 9 -1.81 8.55 -13.37
CA THR A 9 -1.28 7.70 -14.44
C THR A 9 -0.52 8.55 -15.47
N PRO A 10 0.77 8.31 -15.70
CA PRO A 10 1.57 9.07 -16.66
C PRO A 10 1.10 8.95 -18.12
N LEU A 11 0.83 7.74 -18.57
CA LEU A 11 0.57 7.38 -19.95
C LEU A 11 -0.92 7.19 -20.21
N LEU A 12 -1.31 7.42 -21.47
CA LEU A 12 -2.68 7.20 -21.90
C LEU A 12 -3.08 5.71 -21.82
N VAL A 13 -2.15 4.81 -22.16
CA VAL A 13 -2.37 3.35 -22.10
C VAL A 13 -2.55 2.84 -20.68
N GLU A 14 -1.91 3.45 -19.69
CA GLU A 14 -2.09 3.12 -18.27
C GLU A 14 -3.45 3.62 -17.78
N ARG A 15 -3.84 4.85 -18.15
CA ARG A 15 -5.19 5.34 -17.88
C ARG A 15 -6.24 4.41 -18.45
N VAL A 16 -6.02 3.88 -19.66
CA VAL A 16 -6.87 2.87 -20.30
C VAL A 16 -6.89 1.57 -19.50
N ALA A 17 -5.74 1.08 -19.02
CA ALA A 17 -5.68 -0.13 -18.19
C ALA A 17 -6.49 0.02 -16.90
N LEU A 18 -6.49 1.21 -16.30
CA LEU A 18 -7.29 1.56 -15.13
C LEU A 18 -8.73 2.03 -15.45
N ARG A 19 -9.15 2.04 -16.73
CA ARG A 19 -10.56 2.30 -17.10
C ARG A 19 -11.43 1.19 -16.50
N GLY A 20 -12.38 1.60 -15.65
CA GLY A 20 -13.20 0.70 -14.85
C GLY A 20 -12.89 0.70 -13.36
N ALA A 21 -11.93 1.52 -12.90
CA ALA A 21 -11.65 1.74 -11.47
C ALA A 21 -12.90 2.10 -10.64
N GLY A 22 -13.94 2.65 -11.28
CA GLY A 22 -15.28 2.79 -10.70
C GLY A 22 -15.33 3.79 -9.54
N ALA A 23 -16.43 3.75 -8.78
CA ALA A 23 -16.60 4.59 -7.60
C ALA A 23 -15.46 4.35 -6.59
N GLY A 24 -14.87 5.44 -6.10
CA GLY A 24 -13.79 5.46 -5.09
C GLY A 24 -12.41 5.87 -5.60
N LEU A 25 -12.14 5.79 -6.92
CA LEU A 25 -10.88 6.19 -7.53
C LEU A 25 -11.09 7.26 -8.62
N ARG A 26 -10.41 8.40 -8.48
CA ARG A 26 -10.35 9.45 -9.51
C ARG A 26 -9.05 9.30 -10.31
N VAL A 27 -9.14 8.70 -11.50
CA VAL A 27 -7.97 8.48 -12.36
C VAL A 27 -7.64 9.74 -13.16
N THR A 28 -6.48 10.34 -12.90
CA THR A 28 -5.99 11.56 -13.54
C THR A 28 -4.73 11.25 -14.37
N ARG A 29 -4.75 11.65 -15.65
CA ARG A 29 -3.56 11.56 -16.49
C ARG A 29 -2.63 12.74 -16.23
N THR A 30 -1.38 12.47 -15.93
CA THR A 30 -0.37 13.51 -15.63
C THR A 30 0.53 13.83 -16.82
N GLY A 31 0.92 12.82 -17.60
CA GLY A 31 2.02 12.93 -18.56
C GLY A 31 3.38 12.70 -17.89
N MET A 32 4.39 12.30 -18.67
CA MET A 32 5.73 11.95 -18.15
C MET A 32 6.56 13.18 -17.78
N GLY A 33 7.35 13.05 -16.72
CA GLY A 33 8.41 13.98 -16.32
C GLY A 33 8.01 15.01 -15.25
N PRO A 34 9.00 15.59 -14.54
CA PRO A 34 8.81 16.38 -13.32
C PRO A 34 7.89 17.59 -13.49
N ARG A 35 8.01 18.34 -14.59
CA ARG A 35 7.18 19.53 -14.84
C ARG A 35 5.69 19.18 -14.95
N ARG A 36 5.37 18.11 -15.68
CA ARG A 36 4.00 17.65 -15.89
C ARG A 36 3.43 17.01 -14.63
N ALA A 37 4.25 16.21 -13.93
CA ALA A 37 3.90 15.64 -12.64
C ALA A 37 3.52 16.72 -11.61
N LYS A 38 4.40 17.71 -11.40
CA LYS A 38 4.15 18.81 -10.46
C LYS A 38 2.91 19.63 -10.84
N ALA A 39 2.70 19.91 -12.13
CA ALA A 39 1.53 20.66 -12.60
C ALA A 39 0.22 19.87 -12.45
N ALA A 40 0.25 18.55 -12.52
CA ALA A 40 -0.92 17.70 -12.36
C ALA A 40 -1.24 17.36 -10.89
N ARG A 41 -0.35 17.71 -9.95
CA ARG A 41 -0.55 17.50 -8.51
C ARG A 41 -1.65 18.44 -8.01
N SER A 42 -2.87 17.93 -7.93
CA SER A 42 -4.06 18.70 -7.51
C SER A 42 -4.91 17.98 -6.45
N ALA A 43 -4.43 16.85 -5.93
CA ALA A 43 -5.20 16.02 -5.01
C ALA A 43 -5.24 16.63 -3.60
N THR A 44 -6.44 16.67 -3.01
CA THR A 44 -6.70 17.12 -1.64
C THR A 44 -6.98 15.96 -0.67
N GLY A 45 -6.77 14.72 -1.13
CA GLY A 45 -7.03 13.49 -0.38
C GLY A 45 -6.00 12.41 -0.71
N PRO A 46 -6.28 11.14 -0.39
CA PRO A 46 -5.35 10.03 -0.63
C PRO A 46 -4.83 10.00 -2.06
N VAL A 47 -3.52 9.81 -2.22
CA VAL A 47 -2.84 9.80 -3.50
C VAL A 47 -2.27 8.42 -3.78
N LEU A 48 -2.54 7.92 -4.98
CA LEU A 48 -1.93 6.70 -5.49
C LEU A 48 -1.29 6.98 -6.85
N VAL A 49 -0.07 6.51 -7.07
CA VAL A 49 0.56 6.56 -8.39
C VAL A 49 0.61 5.15 -8.95
N ALA A 50 0.00 4.95 -10.11
CA ALA A 50 -0.09 3.64 -10.74
C ALA A 50 0.29 3.74 -12.21
N GLY A 51 1.29 2.95 -12.60
CA GLY A 51 1.78 2.98 -13.97
C GLY A 51 2.77 1.86 -14.24
N VAL A 52 3.41 1.93 -15.39
CA VAL A 52 4.54 1.07 -15.70
C VAL A 52 5.85 1.65 -15.15
N GLY A 53 6.87 0.80 -15.07
CA GLY A 53 8.22 1.18 -14.70
C GLY A 53 9.23 0.10 -15.11
N GLY A 54 10.51 0.43 -15.02
CA GLY A 54 11.59 -0.54 -15.18
C GLY A 54 11.84 -1.27 -13.86
N GLY A 55 12.00 -2.58 -13.88
CA GLY A 55 12.45 -3.36 -12.73
C GLY A 55 13.96 -3.26 -12.58
N LEU A 56 14.44 -3.20 -11.34
CA LEU A 56 15.87 -3.16 -10.99
C LEU A 56 16.26 -4.25 -10.00
N ALA A 57 15.32 -4.70 -9.15
CA ALA A 57 15.58 -5.79 -8.21
C ALA A 57 15.79 -7.14 -8.92
N PRO A 58 16.67 -8.01 -8.38
CA PRO A 58 16.84 -9.38 -8.87
C PRO A 58 15.53 -10.17 -8.84
N GLY A 59 15.30 -11.01 -9.84
CA GLY A 59 14.15 -11.92 -9.87
C GLY A 59 12.82 -11.27 -10.28
N LEU A 60 12.80 -9.96 -10.55
CA LEU A 60 11.66 -9.31 -11.19
C LEU A 60 11.50 -9.80 -12.63
N ALA A 61 10.24 -9.97 -13.05
CA ALA A 61 9.89 -10.26 -14.43
C ALA A 61 8.88 -9.25 -14.97
N ALA A 62 8.78 -9.11 -16.29
CA ALA A 62 7.73 -8.29 -16.91
C ALA A 62 6.34 -8.72 -16.42
N GLY A 63 5.52 -7.77 -15.98
CA GLY A 63 4.21 -8.01 -15.39
C GLY A 63 4.19 -8.28 -13.88
N ASP A 64 5.36 -8.42 -13.24
CA ASP A 64 5.42 -8.29 -11.78
C ASP A 64 5.08 -6.86 -11.37
N LEU A 65 4.61 -6.69 -10.14
CA LEU A 65 4.27 -5.40 -9.56
C LEU A 65 5.28 -5.06 -8.46
N VAL A 66 5.75 -3.82 -8.45
CA VAL A 66 6.52 -3.25 -7.33
C VAL A 66 5.64 -2.22 -6.62
N VAL A 67 5.42 -2.43 -5.33
CA VAL A 67 4.80 -1.45 -4.44
C VAL A 67 5.92 -0.70 -3.73
N ALA A 68 5.94 0.62 -3.86
CA ALA A 68 7.04 1.41 -3.30
C ALA A 68 6.99 1.39 -1.77
N SER A 69 8.04 0.92 -1.11
CA SER A 69 8.24 1.17 0.34
C SER A 69 8.61 2.62 0.60
N GLU A 70 9.33 3.21 -0.35
CA GLU A 70 9.73 4.60 -0.38
C GLU A 70 9.95 5.05 -1.82
N VAL A 71 9.88 6.37 -2.02
CA VAL A 71 10.05 7.00 -3.31
C VAL A 71 11.05 8.13 -3.17
N GLY A 72 12.09 8.13 -4.02
CA GLY A 72 13.12 9.16 -4.03
C GLY A 72 13.47 9.63 -5.44
N GLY A 73 14.00 10.85 -5.55
CA GLY A 73 14.53 11.39 -6.81
C GLY A 73 16.04 11.17 -6.97
N GLU A 74 16.51 11.05 -8.21
CA GLU A 74 17.92 10.80 -8.60
C GLU A 74 18.97 11.73 -7.95
N MET A 75 18.62 12.98 -7.61
CA MET A 75 19.60 13.95 -7.08
C MET A 75 19.55 14.16 -5.57
N GLY A 76 18.86 13.32 -4.80
CA GLY A 76 18.78 13.39 -3.33
C GLY A 76 18.10 14.65 -2.73
N GLY A 77 17.95 15.73 -3.50
CA GLY A 77 17.37 17.00 -3.06
C GLY A 77 15.84 17.08 -3.08
N ASP A 78 15.15 16.11 -3.70
CA ASP A 78 13.67 16.06 -3.74
C ASP A 78 13.07 15.35 -2.49
N GLY A 79 13.91 14.90 -1.54
CA GLY A 79 13.49 14.15 -0.36
C GLY A 79 13.07 12.71 -0.65
N VAL A 80 13.11 11.85 0.36
CA VAL A 80 12.58 10.49 0.30
C VAL A 80 11.22 10.47 0.99
N VAL A 81 10.21 9.95 0.29
CA VAL A 81 8.84 9.81 0.82
C VAL A 81 8.56 8.34 1.07
N VAL A 82 8.40 7.97 2.34
CA VAL A 82 8.07 6.61 2.77
C VAL A 82 6.57 6.35 2.58
N SER A 83 6.22 5.14 2.18
CA SER A 83 4.85 4.63 2.11
C SER A 83 4.69 3.49 3.12
N PRO A 84 4.31 3.77 4.37
CA PRO A 84 4.16 2.74 5.40
C PRO A 84 3.13 1.67 5.02
N SER A 85 2.11 2.01 4.24
CA SER A 85 1.04 1.07 3.84
C SER A 85 1.44 0.11 2.70
N ALA A 86 2.69 0.18 2.21
CA ALA A 86 3.18 -0.67 1.12
C ALA A 86 3.01 -2.18 1.37
N PRO A 87 3.31 -2.74 2.56
CA PRO A 87 3.10 -4.16 2.83
C PRO A 87 1.63 -4.58 2.74
N LEU A 88 0.71 -3.72 3.23
CA LEU A 88 -0.74 -3.96 3.16
C LEU A 88 -1.23 -4.02 1.71
N LEU A 89 -0.79 -3.08 0.87
CA LEU A 89 -1.14 -3.04 -0.54
C LEU A 89 -0.52 -4.20 -1.33
N ALA A 90 0.74 -4.57 -1.05
CA ALA A 90 1.36 -5.75 -1.65
C ALA A 90 0.63 -7.04 -1.28
N GLY A 91 0.22 -7.19 -0.01
CA GLY A 91 -0.62 -8.29 0.45
C GLY A 91 -1.95 -8.38 -0.30
N ALA A 92 -2.62 -7.24 -0.51
CA ALA A 92 -3.86 -7.16 -1.28
C ALA A 92 -3.67 -7.56 -2.75
N LEU A 93 -2.55 -7.19 -3.39
CA LEU A 93 -2.22 -7.61 -4.75
C LEU A 93 -1.92 -9.12 -4.82
N ARG A 94 -1.20 -9.67 -3.84
CA ARG A 94 -0.90 -11.10 -3.75
C ARG A 94 -2.17 -11.94 -3.58
N ARG A 95 -3.15 -11.47 -2.80
CA ARG A 95 -4.48 -12.10 -2.70
C ARG A 95 -5.23 -12.18 -4.04
N LEU A 96 -4.92 -11.30 -5.01
CA LEU A 96 -5.45 -11.36 -6.38
C LEU A 96 -4.65 -12.30 -7.30
N GLY A 97 -3.68 -13.03 -6.76
CA GLY A 97 -2.78 -13.90 -7.51
C GLY A 97 -1.76 -13.12 -8.37
N LEU A 98 -1.43 -11.89 -7.98
CA LEU A 98 -0.41 -11.07 -8.65
C LEU A 98 0.93 -11.21 -7.93
N ARG A 99 2.03 -11.27 -8.70
CA ARG A 99 3.39 -11.25 -8.15
C ARG A 99 3.72 -9.82 -7.76
N ALA A 100 3.59 -9.49 -6.47
CA ALA A 100 3.87 -8.16 -5.94
C ALA A 100 5.08 -8.19 -4.99
N HIS A 101 5.97 -7.23 -5.17
CA HIS A 101 7.20 -7.01 -4.41
C HIS A 101 7.13 -5.66 -3.72
N VAL A 102 7.77 -5.52 -2.56
CA VAL A 102 7.89 -4.24 -1.84
C VAL A 102 9.34 -3.79 -1.91
N GLY A 103 9.58 -2.54 -2.25
CA GLY A 103 10.93 -1.98 -2.22
C GLY A 103 11.00 -0.54 -2.74
N PRO A 104 12.18 0.09 -2.70
CA PRO A 104 12.32 1.49 -3.08
C PRO A 104 12.02 1.72 -4.57
N VAL A 105 11.42 2.86 -4.90
CA VAL A 105 11.21 3.31 -6.28
C VAL A 105 11.99 4.60 -6.52
N LEU A 106 12.89 4.55 -7.50
CA LEU A 106 13.68 5.69 -7.94
C LEU A 106 12.97 6.42 -9.09
N SER A 107 12.77 7.73 -8.95
CA SER A 107 12.29 8.57 -10.04
C SER A 107 13.43 9.31 -10.73
N THR A 108 13.58 9.09 -12.04
CA THR A 108 14.62 9.72 -12.86
C THR A 108 14.03 10.61 -13.95
N ARG A 109 14.80 11.60 -14.41
CA ARG A 109 14.31 12.53 -15.45
C ARG A 109 14.38 11.96 -16.86
N ARG A 110 15.19 10.93 -17.03
CA ARG A 110 15.43 10.22 -18.29
C ARG A 110 15.43 8.73 -18.02
N LEU A 111 15.30 7.95 -19.09
CA LEU A 111 15.43 6.50 -19.01
C LEU A 111 16.75 6.14 -18.31
N TRP A 112 16.63 5.43 -17.20
CA TRP A 112 17.78 4.98 -16.43
C TRP A 112 18.41 3.75 -17.08
N LYS A 113 19.75 3.71 -17.08
CA LYS A 113 20.54 2.58 -17.58
C LYS A 113 21.64 2.30 -16.57
N GLY A 114 21.43 1.32 -15.70
CA GLY A 114 22.42 0.93 -14.71
C GLY A 114 21.79 0.30 -13.47
N ALA A 115 22.64 -0.18 -12.57
CA ALA A 115 22.23 -0.61 -11.25
C ALA A 115 21.88 0.62 -10.39
N ALA A 116 20.89 0.49 -9.52
CA ALA A 116 20.61 1.42 -8.45
C ALA A 116 20.13 0.62 -7.23
N ASP A 117 20.27 1.20 -6.05
CA ASP A 117 19.70 0.63 -4.83
C ASP A 117 18.19 0.90 -4.76
N ALA A 118 17.46 0.27 -5.68
CA ALA A 118 16.01 0.41 -5.82
C ALA A 118 15.42 -0.86 -6.43
N ALA A 119 14.15 -1.12 -6.14
CA ALA A 119 13.42 -2.23 -6.73
C ALA A 119 12.89 -1.90 -8.12
N ALA A 120 12.50 -0.66 -8.36
CA ALA A 120 12.05 -0.19 -9.67
C ALA A 120 12.45 1.26 -9.94
N VAL A 121 12.41 1.63 -11.21
CA VAL A 121 12.64 2.99 -11.69
C VAL A 121 11.45 3.49 -12.51
N ASP A 122 11.13 4.76 -12.35
CA ASP A 122 10.11 5.46 -13.12
C ASP A 122 10.51 6.90 -13.44
N MET A 123 9.58 7.70 -13.99
CA MET A 123 9.84 9.08 -14.38
C MET A 123 8.89 10.10 -13.76
N GLU A 124 8.21 9.77 -12.66
CA GLU A 124 7.21 10.67 -12.08
C GLU A 124 6.89 10.52 -10.59
N SER A 125 7.06 9.34 -9.98
CA SER A 125 6.50 9.07 -8.64
C SER A 125 6.96 10.07 -7.58
N ALA A 126 8.24 10.41 -7.53
CA ALA A 126 8.78 11.35 -6.53
C ALA A 126 8.15 12.74 -6.65
N TRP A 127 7.86 13.18 -7.88
CA TRP A 127 7.28 14.51 -8.13
C TRP A 127 5.74 14.54 -8.00
N LEU A 128 5.11 13.37 -7.84
CA LEU A 128 3.68 13.22 -7.56
C LEU A 128 3.38 12.96 -6.08
N ALA A 129 4.42 12.81 -5.25
CA ALA A 129 4.25 12.66 -3.82
C ALA A 129 3.48 13.86 -3.23
N PRO A 130 2.44 13.61 -2.41
CA PRO A 130 1.70 14.67 -1.73
C PRO A 130 2.52 15.24 -0.57
N ASP A 131 1.95 16.23 0.11
CA ASP A 131 2.53 16.76 1.34
C ASP A 131 2.44 15.71 2.48
N PRO A 132 3.40 15.73 3.43
CA PRO A 132 3.45 14.78 4.54
C PRO A 132 2.12 14.66 5.30
N GLY A 133 1.80 13.44 5.75
CA GLY A 133 0.54 13.15 6.43
C GLY A 133 -0.63 12.81 5.50
N THR A 134 -0.48 13.01 4.19
CA THR A 134 -1.45 12.52 3.19
C THR A 134 -1.17 11.05 2.86
N PRO A 135 -2.16 10.14 2.92
CA PRO A 135 -1.96 8.74 2.51
C PRO A 135 -1.42 8.66 1.08
N PHE A 136 -0.29 7.97 0.92
CA PHE A 136 0.43 7.88 -0.35
C PHE A 136 0.88 6.45 -0.63
N ALA A 137 0.64 5.97 -1.85
CA ALA A 137 1.12 4.68 -2.32
C ALA A 137 1.52 4.73 -3.80
N VAL A 138 2.46 3.88 -4.19
CA VAL A 138 2.91 3.75 -5.58
C VAL A 138 2.93 2.28 -5.99
N VAL A 139 2.39 1.98 -7.17
CA VAL A 139 2.43 0.66 -7.80
C VAL A 139 2.98 0.76 -9.21
N ARG A 140 4.08 0.04 -9.48
CA ARG A 140 4.75 -0.01 -10.78
C ARG A 140 4.67 -1.41 -11.37
N ALA A 141 4.04 -1.52 -12.53
CA ALA A 141 4.07 -2.74 -13.32
C ALA A 141 5.36 -2.80 -14.15
N VAL A 142 6.18 -3.81 -13.89
CA VAL A 142 7.48 -3.99 -14.54
C VAL A 142 7.28 -4.25 -16.03
N VAL A 143 7.87 -3.42 -16.89
CA VAL A 143 7.85 -3.61 -18.35
C VAL A 143 9.12 -4.27 -18.84
N ASP A 144 10.26 -3.84 -18.33
CA ASP A 144 11.59 -4.34 -18.63
C ASP A 144 12.46 -4.45 -17.39
N THR A 145 13.53 -5.22 -17.49
CA THR A 145 14.48 -5.51 -16.41
C THR A 145 15.90 -5.35 -16.94
N PRO A 146 16.94 -5.27 -16.08
CA PRO A 146 18.32 -5.06 -16.51
C PRO A 146 18.80 -6.16 -17.46
N ASP A 147 18.31 -7.40 -17.28
CA ASP A 147 18.63 -8.55 -18.12
C ASP A 147 17.94 -8.51 -19.50
N HIS A 148 16.90 -7.69 -19.66
CA HIS A 148 16.01 -7.68 -20.83
C HIS A 148 15.54 -6.28 -21.24
N PRO A 149 16.45 -5.39 -21.66
CA PRO A 149 16.13 -4.01 -22.04
C PRO A 149 15.18 -3.93 -23.26
N LEU A 150 14.34 -2.90 -23.31
CA LEU A 150 13.27 -2.67 -24.31
C LEU A 150 13.70 -2.55 -25.79
N TRP A 151 14.98 -2.66 -26.10
CA TRP A 151 15.52 -2.34 -27.43
C TRP A 151 15.24 -3.40 -28.51
N SER A 152 14.61 -4.52 -28.16
CA SER A 152 14.10 -5.44 -29.18
C SER A 152 12.69 -5.03 -29.62
N PHE A 153 12.58 -4.55 -30.86
CA PHE A 153 11.32 -4.25 -31.58
C PHE A 153 10.35 -5.46 -31.70
N ARG A 154 10.67 -6.60 -31.05
CA ARG A 154 10.01 -7.89 -31.16
C ARG A 154 9.16 -8.31 -29.95
N THR A 155 9.00 -7.47 -28.91
CA THR A 155 8.17 -7.91 -27.75
C THR A 155 7.22 -6.87 -27.13
N PRO A 156 6.27 -6.27 -27.91
CA PRO A 156 5.16 -5.50 -27.33
C PRO A 156 4.34 -6.29 -26.29
N ALA A 157 4.45 -7.63 -26.30
CA ALA A 157 3.84 -8.51 -25.31
C ALA A 157 4.25 -8.21 -23.86
N ARG A 158 5.46 -7.68 -23.60
CA ARG A 158 5.91 -7.33 -22.24
C ARG A 158 5.15 -6.12 -21.69
N GLY A 159 5.03 -5.06 -22.50
CA GLY A 159 4.18 -3.90 -22.17
C GLY A 159 2.72 -4.31 -21.97
N VAL A 160 2.19 -5.19 -22.83
CA VAL A 160 0.84 -5.75 -22.67
C VAL A 160 0.71 -6.53 -21.36
N ARG A 161 1.71 -7.34 -20.98
CA ARG A 161 1.70 -8.09 -19.72
C ARG A 161 1.68 -7.16 -18.51
N ALA A 162 2.50 -6.10 -18.52
CA ALA A 162 2.49 -5.06 -17.49
C ALA A 162 1.13 -4.36 -17.39
N LEU A 163 0.54 -3.94 -18.51
CA LEU A 163 -0.78 -3.30 -18.53
C LEU A 163 -1.90 -4.25 -18.07
N ARG A 164 -1.82 -5.55 -18.39
CA ARG A 164 -2.75 -6.57 -17.89
C ARG A 164 -2.63 -6.75 -16.37
N ALA A 165 -1.41 -6.79 -15.84
CA ALA A 165 -1.17 -6.83 -14.40
C ALA A 165 -1.73 -5.59 -13.71
N LEU A 166 -1.49 -4.39 -14.28
CA LEU A 166 -2.03 -3.13 -13.78
C LEU A 166 -3.56 -3.10 -13.78
N ARG A 167 -4.21 -3.61 -14.83
CA ARG A 167 -5.67 -3.75 -14.91
C ARG A 167 -6.20 -4.72 -13.85
N ARG A 168 -5.51 -5.84 -13.62
CA ARG A 168 -5.87 -6.80 -12.56
C ARG A 168 -5.64 -6.27 -11.15
N ALA A 169 -4.74 -5.29 -10.98
CA ALA A 169 -4.47 -4.65 -9.69
C ALA A 169 -5.60 -3.73 -9.21
N VAL A 170 -6.49 -3.28 -10.10
CA VAL A 170 -7.55 -2.30 -9.81
C VAL A 170 -8.35 -2.60 -8.53
N PRO A 171 -8.82 -3.84 -8.25
CA PRO A 171 -9.54 -4.13 -7.00
C PRO A 171 -8.70 -3.82 -5.75
N ALA A 172 -7.42 -4.16 -5.73
CA ALA A 172 -6.55 -3.86 -4.59
C ALA A 172 -6.33 -2.35 -4.40
N LEU A 173 -6.21 -1.59 -5.50
CA LEU A 173 -6.12 -0.12 -5.43
C LEU A 173 -7.39 0.48 -4.81
N ARG A 174 -8.57 -0.09 -5.12
CA ARG A 174 -9.85 0.33 -4.52
C ARG A 174 -9.93 -0.02 -3.05
N TRP A 175 -9.48 -1.22 -2.66
CA TRP A 175 -9.45 -1.61 -1.25
C TRP A 175 -8.51 -0.72 -0.45
N TRP A 176 -7.35 -0.36 -0.99
CA TRP A 176 -6.45 0.61 -0.36
C TRP A 176 -7.14 1.96 -0.17
N ALA A 177 -7.76 2.49 -1.23
CA ALA A 177 -8.49 3.76 -1.14
C ALA A 177 -9.63 3.72 -0.10
N ALA A 178 -10.43 2.65 -0.09
CA ALA A 178 -11.52 2.46 0.88
C ALA A 178 -11.01 2.28 2.32
N ALA A 179 -9.81 1.75 2.49
CA ALA A 179 -9.13 1.62 3.76
C ALA A 179 -8.44 2.91 4.21
N THR A 180 -8.46 4.01 3.47
CA THR A 180 -7.88 5.26 3.95
C THR A 180 -8.81 6.01 4.89
N GLY A 181 -8.27 6.52 5.99
CA GLY A 181 -9.04 7.22 7.02
C GLY A 181 -8.30 7.31 8.35
N ALA A 182 -8.77 8.21 9.21
CA ALA A 182 -8.27 8.31 10.58
C ALA A 182 -8.72 7.10 11.39
N ARG A 183 -7.83 6.59 12.25
CA ARG A 183 -8.11 5.44 13.10
C ARG A 183 -7.58 5.62 14.52
N GLN A 184 -8.30 5.02 15.44
CA GLN A 184 -7.84 4.77 16.79
C GLN A 184 -7.41 3.31 16.89
N VAL A 185 -6.17 3.07 17.34
CA VAL A 185 -5.66 1.73 17.63
C VAL A 185 -5.63 1.55 19.15
N LEU A 186 -6.41 0.59 19.63
CA LEU A 186 -6.43 0.16 21.01
C LEU A 186 -5.49 -1.03 21.13
N LEU A 187 -4.31 -0.81 21.71
CA LEU A 187 -3.42 -1.89 22.09
C LEU A 187 -4.01 -2.50 23.36
N ALA A 188 -4.28 -3.80 23.37
CA ALA A 188 -4.79 -4.46 24.57
C ALA A 188 -3.95 -5.70 24.92
N ASP A 189 -3.74 -5.89 26.22
CA ASP A 189 -3.47 -7.21 26.79
C ASP A 189 -4.60 -8.19 26.44
N PRO A 190 -4.41 -9.53 26.51
CA PRO A 190 -5.33 -10.57 26.03
C PRO A 190 -6.66 -10.69 26.80
N ARG A 191 -7.31 -9.56 27.09
CA ARG A 191 -8.69 -9.47 27.56
C ARG A 191 -9.65 -9.39 26.37
N PRO A 192 -10.86 -9.94 26.50
CA PRO A 192 -11.92 -9.79 25.51
C PRO A 192 -12.25 -8.31 25.27
N PHE A 193 -12.45 -7.91 24.02
CA PHE A 193 -13.05 -6.60 23.71
C PHE A 193 -14.54 -6.64 24.03
N HIS A 194 -15.07 -5.53 24.53
CA HIS A 194 -16.52 -5.40 24.68
C HIS A 194 -17.18 -4.93 23.37
N PRO A 195 -18.42 -5.38 23.09
CA PRO A 195 -19.20 -4.89 21.96
C PRO A 195 -19.26 -3.36 21.98
N GLY A 196 -18.92 -2.74 20.85
CA GLY A 196 -18.96 -1.28 20.71
C GLY A 196 -17.71 -0.53 21.16
N GLU A 197 -16.65 -1.20 21.66
CA GLU A 197 -15.33 -0.56 21.87
C GLU A 197 -14.51 -0.52 20.57
N CYS A 198 -14.56 -1.61 19.80
CA CYS A 198 -13.84 -1.79 18.54
C CYS A 198 -14.81 -2.13 17.39
N ASP A 199 -14.45 -1.71 16.18
CA ASP A 199 -15.14 -2.09 14.94
C ASP A 199 -14.50 -3.36 14.32
N LEU A 200 -13.23 -3.61 14.63
CA LEU A 200 -12.41 -4.70 14.11
C LEU A 200 -11.34 -5.07 15.14
N VAL A 201 -11.03 -6.36 15.25
CA VAL A 201 -9.92 -6.88 16.06
C VAL A 201 -8.91 -7.61 15.19
N LEU A 202 -7.64 -7.28 15.33
CA LEU A 202 -6.50 -8.00 14.77
C LEU A 202 -5.76 -8.70 15.91
N VAL A 203 -5.68 -10.02 15.84
CA VAL A 203 -4.91 -10.84 16.77
C VAL A 203 -3.56 -11.12 16.12
N ALA A 204 -2.51 -10.46 16.60
CA ALA A 204 -1.15 -10.56 16.10
C ALA A 204 -0.42 -11.75 16.74
N GLY A 205 0.12 -12.66 15.92
CA GLY A 205 0.94 -13.78 16.39
C GLY A 205 0.51 -15.14 15.84
N ARG A 206 1.46 -16.08 15.82
CA ARG A 206 1.36 -17.38 15.11
C ARG A 206 0.63 -18.46 15.90
N SER A 207 0.61 -18.34 17.22
CA SER A 207 0.15 -19.38 18.15
C SER A 207 -0.95 -18.87 19.08
N ASP A 208 -1.92 -19.73 19.40
CA ASP A 208 -3.00 -19.51 20.39
C ASP A 208 -3.95 -18.30 20.19
N ALA A 209 -3.95 -17.69 19.01
CA ALA A 209 -4.90 -16.63 18.66
C ALA A 209 -6.35 -17.12 18.46
N GLY A 210 -6.57 -18.43 18.28
CA GLY A 210 -7.90 -19.01 18.02
C GLY A 210 -8.92 -18.70 19.13
N ARG A 211 -8.51 -18.77 20.40
CA ARG A 211 -9.38 -18.45 21.54
C ARG A 211 -9.78 -16.97 21.57
N LEU A 212 -8.85 -16.07 21.26
CA LEU A 212 -9.12 -14.62 21.23
C LEU A 212 -10.05 -14.25 20.08
N VAL A 213 -9.85 -14.86 18.90
CA VAL A 213 -10.74 -14.70 17.74
C VAL A 213 -12.14 -15.22 18.08
N GLU A 214 -12.25 -16.40 18.69
CA GLU A 214 -13.54 -16.98 19.09
C GLU A 214 -14.27 -16.09 20.09
N VAL A 215 -13.57 -15.59 21.11
CA VAL A 215 -14.15 -14.70 22.12
C VAL A 215 -14.67 -13.41 21.50
N ALA A 216 -13.89 -12.73 20.66
CA ALA A 216 -14.35 -11.52 19.97
C ALA A 216 -15.54 -11.80 19.04
N GLY A 217 -15.55 -12.96 18.38
CA GLY A 217 -16.68 -13.41 17.56
C GLY A 217 -17.96 -13.63 18.38
N ARG A 218 -17.86 -14.19 19.60
CA ARG A 218 -19.01 -14.33 20.52
C ARG A 218 -19.60 -12.99 20.95
N GLU A 219 -18.75 -11.97 21.06
CA GLU A 219 -19.14 -10.58 21.36
C GLU A 219 -19.62 -9.80 20.11
N GLY A 220 -19.69 -10.46 18.94
CA GLY A 220 -20.18 -9.87 17.70
C GLY A 220 -19.22 -8.90 17.01
N VAL A 221 -17.94 -8.88 17.41
CA VAL A 221 -16.90 -8.04 16.80
C VAL A 221 -16.10 -8.87 15.78
N PRO A 222 -15.95 -8.42 14.52
CA PRO A 222 -15.10 -9.11 13.55
C PRO A 222 -13.65 -9.20 14.06
N ALA A 223 -13.10 -10.41 14.09
CA ALA A 223 -11.75 -10.67 14.56
C ALA A 223 -10.97 -11.60 13.62
N TYR A 224 -9.71 -11.28 13.39
CA TYR A 224 -8.84 -12.04 12.47
C TYR A 224 -7.45 -12.20 13.06
N GLN A 225 -6.92 -13.42 12.99
CA GLN A 225 -5.51 -13.68 13.27
C GLN A 225 -4.65 -13.24 12.09
N VAL A 226 -3.51 -12.60 12.37
CA VAL A 226 -2.48 -12.25 11.40
C VAL A 226 -1.09 -12.52 11.97
N ASP A 227 -0.24 -13.10 11.14
CA ASP A 227 1.16 -13.43 11.46
C ASP A 227 2.15 -12.52 10.71
N ASP A 228 1.64 -11.77 9.73
CA ASP A 228 2.37 -10.82 8.89
C ASP A 228 1.44 -9.67 8.48
N VAL A 229 1.99 -8.46 8.35
CA VAL A 229 1.20 -7.27 7.99
C VAL A 229 0.52 -7.44 6.63
N GLY A 230 1.17 -8.11 5.68
CA GLY A 230 0.60 -8.39 4.35
C GLY A 230 -0.63 -9.31 4.40
N GLN A 231 -0.87 -10.04 5.49
CA GLN A 231 -2.08 -10.86 5.65
C GLN A 231 -3.32 -10.02 5.99
N VAL A 232 -3.15 -8.82 6.56
CA VAL A 232 -4.27 -7.92 6.85
C VAL A 232 -5.01 -7.62 5.55
N ASP A 233 -6.29 -7.96 5.51
CA ASP A 233 -7.14 -7.62 4.38
C ASP A 233 -7.60 -6.17 4.49
N LEU A 234 -7.21 -5.34 3.52
CA LEU A 234 -7.64 -3.94 3.41
C LEU A 234 -9.17 -3.79 3.43
N ARG A 235 -9.92 -4.84 3.02
CA ARG A 235 -11.38 -4.85 3.09
C ARG A 235 -11.91 -4.86 4.52
N TRP A 236 -11.19 -5.46 5.47
CA TRP A 236 -11.56 -5.42 6.89
C TRP A 236 -11.42 -4.01 7.47
N LEU A 237 -10.47 -3.25 6.96
CA LEU A 237 -10.17 -1.89 7.43
C LEU A 237 -11.16 -0.85 6.91
N ALA A 238 -11.85 -1.12 5.80
CA ALA A 238 -12.77 -0.16 5.18
C ALA A 238 -13.91 0.21 6.14
N GLY A 239 -13.98 1.47 6.55
CA GLY A 239 -14.97 1.97 7.50
C GLY A 239 -14.69 1.66 8.98
N ALA A 240 -13.71 0.81 9.30
CA ALA A 240 -13.31 0.54 10.68
C ALA A 240 -12.48 1.70 11.23
N ALA A 241 -13.04 2.45 12.19
CA ALA A 241 -12.43 3.61 12.82
C ALA A 241 -11.68 3.24 14.11
N ARG A 242 -12.13 2.19 14.81
CA ARG A 242 -11.57 1.72 16.08
C ARG A 242 -11.09 0.29 15.92
N LEU A 243 -9.77 0.12 15.97
CA LEU A 243 -9.12 -1.18 15.78
C LEU A 243 -8.53 -1.65 17.10
N GLY A 244 -8.94 -2.83 17.54
CA GLY A 244 -8.25 -3.56 18.58
C GLY A 244 -7.06 -4.32 17.99
N VAL A 245 -5.86 -4.15 18.56
CA VAL A 245 -4.70 -4.98 18.23
C VAL A 245 -4.26 -5.70 19.50
N VAL A 246 -4.31 -7.02 19.47
CA VAL A 246 -4.01 -7.89 20.62
C VAL A 246 -2.96 -8.89 20.24
N THR A 247 -2.11 -9.21 21.20
CA THR A 247 -1.19 -10.35 21.13
C THR A 247 -1.42 -11.24 22.34
N ALA A 248 -1.39 -12.55 22.14
CA ALA A 248 -1.34 -13.52 23.24
C ALA A 248 0.10 -13.75 23.74
N GLU A 249 1.09 -13.27 22.99
CA GLU A 249 2.51 -13.47 23.25
C GLU A 249 3.09 -12.30 24.07
N THR A 250 3.87 -12.62 25.11
CA THR A 250 4.62 -11.65 25.93
C THR A 250 6.12 -12.03 25.94
N PRO A 251 7.05 -11.11 25.60
CA PRO A 251 6.81 -9.73 25.16
C PRO A 251 6.10 -9.67 23.80
N SER A 252 5.40 -8.57 23.53
CA SER A 252 4.64 -8.40 22.29
C SER A 252 5.55 -8.57 21.06
N PRO A 253 5.11 -9.31 20.02
CA PRO A 253 5.89 -9.47 18.81
C PRO A 253 6.15 -8.11 18.12
N PRO A 254 7.27 -7.96 17.39
CA PRO A 254 7.54 -6.79 16.55
C PRO A 254 6.37 -6.42 15.62
N LEU A 255 5.59 -7.44 15.23
CA LEU A 255 4.40 -7.34 14.40
C LEU A 255 3.39 -6.29 14.89
N VAL A 256 3.21 -6.07 16.20
CA VAL A 256 2.28 -5.04 16.71
C VAL A 256 2.75 -3.65 16.30
N GLY A 257 4.05 -3.37 16.44
CA GLY A 257 4.65 -2.12 16.00
C GLY A 257 4.57 -1.95 14.48
N ASP A 258 4.85 -3.02 13.74
CA ASP A 258 4.78 -3.03 12.28
C ASP A 258 3.35 -2.78 11.77
N LEU A 259 2.34 -3.35 12.42
CA LEU A 259 0.93 -3.11 12.12
C LEU A 259 0.58 -1.63 12.34
N VAL A 260 0.94 -1.06 13.49
CA VAL A 260 0.69 0.37 13.79
C VAL A 260 1.40 1.26 12.76
N HIS A 261 2.67 0.97 12.45
CA HIS A 261 3.42 1.70 11.44
C HIS A 261 2.73 1.64 10.07
N CYS A 262 2.35 0.45 9.60
CA CYS A 262 1.72 0.32 8.29
C CYS A 262 0.33 0.95 8.21
N LEU A 263 -0.45 0.87 9.29
CA LEU A 263 -1.76 1.54 9.41
C LEU A 263 -1.62 3.07 9.34
N SER A 264 -0.54 3.65 9.85
CA SER A 264 -0.28 5.09 9.73
C SER A 264 -0.13 5.56 8.28
N GLY A 265 0.25 4.65 7.37
CA GLY A 265 0.31 4.92 5.93
C GLY A 265 -1.06 4.98 5.23
N LEU A 266 -2.15 4.67 5.94
CA LEU A 266 -3.54 4.79 5.46
C LEU A 266 -4.25 6.04 5.98
N GLY A 267 -3.64 6.77 6.92
CA GLY A 267 -4.20 7.97 7.53
C GLY A 267 -3.74 8.16 8.98
N PRO A 268 -4.20 9.23 9.65
CA PRO A 268 -3.81 9.50 11.03
C PRO A 268 -4.16 8.34 11.96
N VAL A 269 -3.20 7.91 12.79
CA VAL A 269 -3.40 6.85 13.79
C VAL A 269 -3.16 7.42 15.19
N THR A 270 -4.14 7.26 16.08
CA THR A 270 -3.97 7.52 17.51
C THR A 270 -3.90 6.19 18.25
N VAL A 271 -2.77 5.93 18.88
CA VAL A 271 -2.59 4.73 19.70
C VAL A 271 -3.03 5.01 21.13
N ARG A 272 -3.84 4.13 21.71
CA ARG A 272 -4.14 4.12 23.14
C ARG A 272 -3.77 2.77 23.73
N SER A 273 -3.09 2.80 24.86
CA SER A 273 -2.97 1.66 25.76
C SER A 273 -4.13 1.73 26.78
N PRO A 274 -4.59 0.62 27.35
CA PRO A 274 -5.60 0.65 28.38
C PRO A 274 -4.97 1.32 29.61
N LEU A 275 -5.69 2.23 30.26
CA LEU A 275 -5.31 2.67 31.60
C LEU A 275 -5.31 1.43 32.51
N PRO A 276 -4.31 1.25 33.40
CA PRO A 276 -4.43 0.26 34.46
C PRO A 276 -5.68 0.62 35.27
N ARG A 277 -6.72 -0.23 35.22
CA ARG A 277 -7.82 -0.09 36.17
C ARG A 277 -7.27 -0.51 37.53
N GLU A 278 -7.36 0.38 38.52
CA GLU A 278 -7.16 0.00 39.91
C GLU A 278 -8.06 -1.20 40.22
N VAL A 279 -7.44 -2.28 40.68
CA VAL A 279 -8.15 -3.45 41.20
C VAL A 279 -8.92 -2.95 42.42
N THR A 280 -10.24 -2.84 42.31
CA THR A 280 -11.14 -2.56 43.43
C THR A 280 -11.70 -3.87 43.96
#